data_AF-A0A4R0ZE91-F1
#
_entry.id   AF-A0A4R0ZE91-F1
#
_cell.length_a   1.000
_cell.length_b   1.000
_cell.length_c   1.000
_cell.angle_alpha   90.00
_cell.angle_beta   90.00
_cell.angle_gamma   90.00
#
_symmetry.space_group_name_H-M   'P 1'
#
loop_
_entity.id
_entity.type
_entity.pdbx_description
1 polymer ?
#
loop_
_entity_poly.entity_id
_entity_poly.type
_entity_poly.pdbx_seq_one_letter_code
_entity_poly.pdbx_strand_id
1 'polypeptide(L)'
;MTLILMILLPLFLIAFVISVKFIYSEEGKDERGREITNASYMHASPIFPIGWLLVEIYHKQFEPLSVDMYRDTIAIILFVTVIVQGITIFTLKRRA
;
A
#
# COMPACT_ATOMS: atom_id res chain seq x y z
N MET A 1 -11.12 14.98 0.91
CA MET A 1 -10.73 13.60 1.23
C MET A 1 -11.63 12.57 0.52
N THR A 2 -12.96 12.74 0.54
CA THR A 2 -13.93 11.76 0.01
C THR A 2 -13.71 11.36 -1.45
N LEU A 3 -13.46 12.30 -2.37
CA LEU A 3 -13.19 11.97 -3.79
C LEU A 3 -11.92 11.12 -3.97
N ILE A 4 -10.85 11.46 -3.23
CA ILE A 4 -9.59 10.71 -3.25
C ILE A 4 -9.84 9.28 -2.76
N LEU A 5 -10.56 9.13 -1.65
CA LEU A 5 -10.92 7.81 -1.11
C LEU A 5 -11.80 7.01 -2.07
N MET A 6 -12.76 7.64 -2.76
CA MET A 6 -13.60 6.98 -3.76
C MET A 6 -12.80 6.42 -4.95
N ILE A 7 -11.69 7.06 -5.33
CA ILE A 7 -10.81 6.58 -6.40
C ILE A 7 -9.82 5.54 -5.88
N LEU A 8 -9.22 5.79 -4.71
CA LEU A 8 -8.23 4.90 -4.13
C LEU A 8 -8.83 3.58 -3.66
N LEU A 9 -10.08 3.56 -3.17
CA LEU A 9 -10.70 2.34 -2.65
C LEU A 9 -10.83 1.24 -3.72
N PRO A 10 -11.36 1.49 -4.94
CA PRO A 10 -11.35 0.50 -6.01
C PRO A 10 -9.96 0.02 -6.39
N LEU A 11 -8.98 0.93 -6.51
CA LEU A 11 -7.59 0.59 -6.84
C LEU A 11 -6.95 -0.28 -5.75
N PHE A 12 -7.20 0.08 -4.49
CA PHE A 12 -6.80 -0.68 -3.32
C PHE A 12 -7.38 -2.09 -3.36
N LEU A 13 -8.68 -2.25 -3.62
CA LEU A 13 -9.32 -3.56 -3.67
C LEU A 13 -8.73 -4.43 -4.79
N ILE A 14 -8.50 -3.86 -5.97
CA ILE A 14 -7.86 -4.57 -7.09
C ILE A 14 -6.44 -5.02 -6.72
N ALA A 15 -5.63 -4.10 -6.20
CA ALA A 15 -4.26 -4.39 -5.80
C ALA A 15 -4.20 -5.41 -4.66
N PHE A 16 -5.10 -5.32 -3.69
CA PHE A 16 -5.22 -6.27 -2.59
C PHE A 16 -5.55 -7.67 -3.11
N VAL A 17 -6.52 -7.79 -4.02
CA VAL A 17 -6.86 -9.08 -4.64
C VAL A 17 -5.68 -9.65 -5.42
N ILE A 18 -4.93 -8.82 -6.16
CA ILE A 18 -3.71 -9.25 -6.85
C ILE A 18 -2.68 -9.78 -5.87
N SER A 19 -2.38 -9.02 -4.81
CA SER A 19 -1.39 -9.39 -3.80
C SER A 19 -1.76 -10.69 -3.10
N VAL A 20 -2.99 -10.80 -2.58
CA VAL A 20 -3.46 -11.99 -1.86
C VAL A 20 -3.46 -13.20 -2.79
N LYS A 21 -4.03 -13.09 -4.00
CA LYS A 21 -4.06 -14.22 -4.94
C LYS A 21 -2.65 -14.71 -5.28
N PHE A 22 -1.71 -13.79 -5.50
CA PHE A 22 -0.33 -14.15 -5.81
C PHE A 22 0.36 -14.83 -4.63
N ILE A 23 0.37 -14.21 -3.45
CA ILE A 23 1.05 -14.72 -2.25
C ILE A 23 0.58 -16.13 -1.87
N TYR A 24 -0.72 -16.42 -2.01
CA TYR A 24 -1.27 -17.74 -1.67
C TYR A 24 -1.29 -18.75 -2.83
N SER A 25 -0.98 -18.32 -4.06
CA SER A 25 -0.87 -19.23 -5.20
C SER A 25 0.36 -20.14 -5.11
N GLU A 26 0.36 -21.23 -5.87
CA GLU A 26 1.55 -22.10 -5.97
C GLU A 26 2.75 -21.33 -6.56
N GLU A 27 2.52 -20.45 -7.53
CA GLU A 27 3.54 -19.54 -8.09
C GLU A 27 4.14 -18.63 -7.01
N GLY A 28 3.34 -18.09 -6.09
CA GLY A 28 3.83 -17.23 -5.01
C GLY A 28 4.69 -17.96 -3.97
N LYS A 29 4.57 -19.29 -3.88
CA LYS A 29 5.27 -20.12 -2.89
C LYS A 29 6.61 -20.65 -3.39
N ASP A 30 6.83 -20.65 -4.70
CA ASP A 30 8.10 -21.04 -5.30
C ASP A 30 9.21 -20.02 -4.98
N GLU A 31 10.47 -20.38 -5.27
CA GLU A 31 11.63 -19.54 -4.96
C GLU A 31 11.52 -18.14 -5.60
N ARG A 32 11.09 -18.09 -6.86
CA ARG A 32 10.91 -16.85 -7.62
C ARG A 32 9.73 -16.03 -7.11
N GLY A 33 8.62 -16.65 -6.75
CA GLY A 33 7.44 -16.02 -6.17
C GLY A 33 7.75 -15.40 -4.81
N ARG A 34 8.61 -16.04 -4.01
CA ARG A 34 9.14 -15.47 -2.77
C ARG A 34 10.02 -14.25 -3.02
N GLU A 35 10.89 -14.28 -4.03
CA GLU A 35 11.67 -13.10 -4.43
C GLU A 35 10.78 -11.92 -4.85
N ILE A 36 9.76 -12.18 -5.68
CA ILE A 36 8.77 -11.17 -6.09
C ILE A 36 8.03 -10.61 -4.87
N THR A 37 7.61 -11.48 -3.96
CA THR A 37 6.91 -11.10 -2.73
C THR A 37 7.79 -10.22 -1.85
N ASN A 38 9.04 -10.63 -1.62
CA ASN A 38 10.01 -9.88 -0.82
C ASN A 38 10.31 -8.50 -1.46
N ALA A 39 10.52 -8.45 -2.77
CA ALA A 39 10.72 -7.21 -3.49
C ALA A 39 9.49 -6.29 -3.37
N SER A 40 8.27 -6.83 -3.49
CA SER A 40 7.05 -6.06 -3.33
C SER A 40 6.91 -5.46 -1.93
N TYR A 41 7.27 -6.19 -0.88
CA TYR A 41 7.30 -5.68 0.49
C TYR A 41 8.40 -4.65 0.70
N MET A 42 9.57 -4.82 0.10
CA MET A 42 10.66 -3.85 0.18
C MET A 42 10.25 -2.49 -0.40
N HIS A 43 9.46 -2.48 -1.48
CA HIS A 43 8.93 -1.25 -2.06
C HIS A 43 7.74 -0.66 -1.28
N ALA A 44 6.84 -1.50 -0.78
CA ALA A 44 5.60 -1.05 -0.14
C ALA A 44 5.78 -0.70 1.35
N SER A 45 6.52 -1.52 2.10
CA SER A 45 6.60 -1.43 3.57
C SER A 45 7.10 -0.08 4.11
N PRO A 46 8.00 0.68 3.45
CA PRO A 46 8.43 1.97 3.97
C PRO A 46 7.35 3.05 3.88
N ILE A 47 6.37 2.90 2.98
CA ILE A 47 5.36 3.93 2.69
C ILE A 47 4.52 4.21 3.94
N PHE A 48 4.09 3.16 4.64
CA PHE A 48 3.26 3.32 5.84
C PHE A 48 3.98 4.06 6.98
N PRO A 49 5.13 3.60 7.51
CA PRO A 49 5.81 4.27 8.61
C PRO A 49 6.29 5.67 8.23
N ILE A 50 6.78 5.89 7.00
CA ILE A 50 7.20 7.22 6.55
C ILE A 50 5.99 8.15 6.43
N GLY A 51 4.92 7.69 5.76
CA GLY A 51 3.70 8.47 5.60
C GLY A 51 3.07 8.83 6.94
N TRP A 52 2.97 7.87 7.85
CA TRP A 52 2.46 8.10 9.20
C TRP A 52 3.33 9.09 9.99
N LEU A 53 4.66 8.94 9.93
CA LEU A 53 5.58 9.87 10.62
C LEU A 53 5.43 11.30 10.09
N LEU A 54 5.24 11.48 8.79
CA LEU A 54 4.98 12.80 8.20
C LEU A 54 3.67 13.40 8.71
N VAL A 55 2.61 12.61 8.86
CA VAL A 55 1.33 13.05 9.43
C VAL A 55 1.50 13.45 10.90
N GLU A 56 2.24 12.67 11.68
CA GLU A 56 2.52 12.98 13.09
C GLU A 56 3.32 14.28 13.25
N ILE A 57 4.35 14.48 12.43
CA ILE A 57 5.14 15.71 12.43
C ILE A 57 4.23 16.89 12.07
N TYR A 58 3.39 16.75 11.03
CA TYR A 58 2.46 17.81 10.63
C TYR A 58 1.49 18.18 11.76
N HIS A 59 0.82 17.17 12.31
CA HIS A 59 -0.18 17.33 13.38
C HIS A 59 0.39 18.00 14.63
N LYS A 60 1.66 17.73 14.97
CA LYS A 60 2.31 18.27 16.18
C LYS A 60 2.99 19.62 15.97
N GLN A 61 3.59 19.87 14.81
CA GLN A 61 4.46 21.03 14.59
C GLN A 61 3.77 22.19 13.87
N PHE A 62 2.68 21.93 13.15
CA PHE A 62 2.02 22.94 12.31
C PHE A 62 0.59 23.18 12.76
N GLU A 63 -0.31 22.27 12.44
CA GLU A 63 -1.74 22.41 12.75
C GLU A 63 -2.32 21.05 13.16
N PRO A 64 -2.96 20.96 14.35
CA PRO A 64 -3.63 19.74 14.76
C PRO A 64 -4.75 19.36 13.78
N LEU A 65 -4.54 18.27 13.05
CA LEU A 65 -5.58 17.64 12.25
C LEU A 65 -6.79 17.25 13.11
N SER A 66 -7.99 17.48 12.58
CA SER A 66 -9.21 16.91 13.16
C SER A 66 -9.16 15.38 13.12
N VAL A 67 -9.94 14.73 13.98
CA VAL A 67 -10.00 13.27 14.06
C VAL A 67 -10.35 12.64 12.71
N ASP A 68 -11.28 13.24 11.97
CA ASP A 68 -11.71 12.74 10.66
C ASP A 68 -10.60 12.89 9.61
N MET A 69 -9.92 14.05 9.58
CA MET A 69 -8.80 14.27 8.66
C MET A 69 -7.63 13.33 8.94
N TYR A 70 -7.33 13.08 10.21
CA TYR A 70 -6.30 12.12 10.60
C TYR A 70 -6.66 10.72 10.10
N ARG A 71 -7.88 10.24 10.39
CA ARG A 71 -8.36 8.92 9.96
C ARG A 71 -8.33 8.75 8.45
N ASP A 72 -8.82 9.74 7.70
CA ASP A 72 -8.81 9.72 6.24
C ASP A 72 -7.38 9.67 5.69
N THR A 73 -6.45 10.42 6.30
CA THR A 73 -5.05 10.45 5.87
C THR A 73 -4.35 9.11 6.12
N ILE A 74 -4.57 8.50 7.29
CA ILE A 74 -4.06 7.15 7.57
C ILE A 74 -4.63 6.12 6.61
N ALA A 75 -5.93 6.19 6.29
CA ALA A 75 -6.55 5.31 5.30
C ALA A 75 -5.91 5.47 3.92
N ILE A 76 -5.62 6.71 3.48
CA ILE A 76 -4.93 6.98 2.22
C ILE A 76 -3.53 6.36 2.22
N ILE A 77 -2.74 6.53 3.30
CA ILE A 77 -1.40 5.93 3.42
C ILE A 77 -1.48 4.41 3.31
N LEU A 78 -2.45 3.78 3.98
CA LEU A 78 -2.67 2.34 3.89
C LEU A 78 -3.04 1.90 2.47
N PHE A 79 -3.96 2.62 1.81
CA PHE A 79 -4.36 2.30 0.44
C PHE A 79 -3.20 2.39 -0.52
N VAL A 80 -2.42 3.47 -0.47
CA VAL A 80 -1.22 3.64 -1.32
C VAL A 80 -0.21 2.52 -1.06
N THR A 81 0.02 2.15 0.20
CA THR A 81 0.92 1.05 0.57
C THR A 81 0.55 -0.26 -0.15
N VAL A 82 -0.71 -0.66 -0.08
CA VAL A 82 -1.19 -1.92 -0.70
C VAL A 82 -1.27 -1.81 -2.23
N ILE A 83 -1.60 -0.63 -2.77
CA ILE A 83 -1.59 -0.36 -4.21
C ILE A 83 -0.17 -0.57 -4.76
N VAL A 84 0.85 0.00 -4.12
CA VAL A 84 2.24 -0.17 -4.54
C VAL A 84 2.66 -1.64 -4.46
N GLN A 85 2.27 -2.37 -3.42
CA GLN A 85 2.53 -3.80 -3.31
C GLN A 85 1.94 -4.58 -4.50
N GLY A 86 0.65 -4.40 -4.78
CA GLY A 86 -0.04 -5.11 -5.86
C GLY A 86 0.50 -4.76 -7.25
N ILE A 87 0.80 -3.47 -7.50
CA ILE A 87 1.43 -3.02 -8.76
C ILE A 87 2.82 -3.64 -8.92
N THR A 88 3.61 -3.70 -7.85
CA THR A 88 4.96 -4.29 -7.90
C THR A 88 4.90 -5.77 -8.23
N ILE A 89 4.03 -6.53 -7.56
CA ILE A 89 3.78 -7.95 -7.88
C ILE A 89 3.37 -8.11 -9.34
N PHE A 90 2.38 -7.34 -9.79
CA PHE A 90 1.88 -7.41 -11.16
C PHE A 90 2.97 -7.11 -12.21
N THR A 91 3.83 -6.15 -11.93
CA THR A 91 4.91 -5.73 -12.83
C THR A 91 6.04 -6.76 -12.88
N LEU A 92 6.49 -7.24 -11.73
CA LEU A 92 7.57 -8.23 -11.65
C LEU A 92 7.15 -9.58 -12.23
N LYS A 93 5.89 -9.98 -12.01
CA LYS A 93 5.32 -11.19 -12.64
C LYS A 93 5.35 -11.13 -14.17
N ARG A 94 5.18 -9.96 -14.79
CA ARG A 94 5.16 -9.79 -16.25
C ARG A 94 6.54 -9.69 -16.89
N ARG A 95 7.58 -9.37 -16.12
CA ARG A 95 8.94 -9.11 -16.65
C ARG A 95 9.80 -10.36 -16.78
N ALA A 96 9.33 -11.49 -16.27
CA ALA A 96 10.11 -12.71 -16.19
C ALA A 96 9.29 -13.90 -16.68
#